data_AF-A0AAW7IAH5-F1
#
_entry.id   AF-A0AAW7IAH5-F1
#
_cell.length_a   1.000
_cell.length_b   1.000
_cell.length_c   1.000
_cell.angle_alpha   90.00
_cell.angle_beta   90.00
_cell.angle_gamma   90.00
#
_symmetry.space_group_name_H-M   'P 1'
#
loop_
_entity.id
_entity.type
_entity.pdbx_description
1 polymer ?
#
loop_
_entity_poly.entity_id
_entity_poly.type
_entity_poly.pdbx_seq_one_letter_code
_entity_poly.pdbx_strand_id
1 'polypeptide(L)' 'MKKICSQCPTEMIDDCHVNVQGGMYGIMISQKKGLFNRVSAKPKASVCPNCGYVAFYIDEYKEFKK' A
#
# COMPACT_ATOMS: atom_id res chain seq x y z
N MET A 1 -11.02 6.01 7.68
CA MET A 1 -10.75 7.43 7.34
C MET A 1 -10.70 7.51 5.84
N LYS A 2 -11.39 8.49 5.24
CA LYS A 2 -11.35 8.72 3.78
C LYS A 2 -9.98 9.26 3.38
N LYS A 3 -9.30 8.66 2.41
CA LYS A 3 -8.00 9.15 1.95
C LYS A 3 -8.19 10.25 0.92
N ILE A 4 -7.54 11.40 1.13
CA ILE A 4 -7.58 12.53 0.20
C ILE A 4 -6.31 12.53 -0.65
N CYS A 5 -6.47 12.70 -1.97
CA CYS A 5 -5.37 12.77 -2.92
C CYS A 5 -4.49 13.99 -2.62
N SER A 6 -3.17 13.77 -2.52
CA SER A 6 -2.18 14.82 -2.29
C SER A 6 -1.98 15.78 -3.47
N GLN A 7 -2.49 15.44 -4.66
CA GLN A 7 -2.28 16.19 -5.90
C GLN A 7 -3.47 17.09 -6.30
N CYS A 8 -4.72 16.69 -6.01
CA CYS A 8 -5.92 17.38 -6.52
C CYS A 8 -7.10 17.40 -5.53
N PRO A 9 -6.82 17.52 -4.23
CA PRO A 9 -7.72 17.31 -3.07
C PRO A 9 -8.98 16.41 -3.21
N THR A 10 -8.94 15.38 -4.05
CA THR A 10 -10.10 14.50 -4.33
C THR A 10 -10.09 13.30 -3.39
N GLU A 11 -11.26 12.86 -2.91
CA GLU A 11 -11.40 11.59 -2.19
C GLU A 11 -10.96 10.42 -3.09
N MET A 12 -10.08 9.56 -2.57
CA MET A 12 -9.51 8.44 -3.32
C MET A 12 -10.37 7.19 -3.18
N ILE A 13 -10.32 6.33 -4.20
CA ILE A 13 -10.86 4.97 -4.14
C ILE A 13 -9.84 4.10 -3.43
N ASP A 14 -10.19 3.60 -2.24
CA ASP A 14 -9.34 2.75 -1.42
C ASP A 14 -9.53 1.24 -1.75
N ASP A 15 -8.77 0.38 -1.07
CA ASP A 15 -8.83 -1.09 -1.13
C ASP A 15 -8.62 -1.71 -2.52
N CYS A 16 -7.87 -1.03 -3.39
CA CYS A 16 -7.48 -1.58 -4.68
C CYS A 16 -6.39 -2.66 -4.52
N HIS A 17 -6.57 -3.78 -5.22
CA HIS A 17 -5.58 -4.85 -5.27
C HIS A 17 -4.39 -4.47 -6.17
N VAL A 18 -3.19 -4.81 -5.72
CA VAL A 18 -1.95 -4.57 -6.47
C VAL A 18 -1.38 -5.88 -6.98
N ASN A 19 -1.40 -6.06 -8.30
CA ASN A 19 -0.86 -7.23 -8.97
C ASN A 19 0.23 -6.80 -9.96
N VAL A 20 1.19 -7.69 -10.19
CA VAL A 20 2.18 -7.54 -11.28
C VAL A 20 1.67 -8.36 -12.46
N GLN A 21 1.58 -7.76 -13.65
CA GLN A 21 1.12 -8.47 -14.84
C GLN A 21 2.00 -9.70 -15.11
N GLY A 22 1.37 -10.86 -15.32
CA GLY A 22 2.08 -12.14 -15.48
C GLY A 22 2.70 -12.71 -14.19
N GLY A 23 2.56 -12.02 -13.06
CA GLY A 23 3.04 -12.46 -11.74
C GLY A 23 1.92 -13.07 -10.90
N MET A 24 2.21 -14.16 -10.18
CA MET A 24 1.21 -14.89 -9.40
C MET A 24 0.94 -14.28 -8.01
N TYR A 25 1.86 -13.48 -7.47
CA TYR A 25 1.85 -13.10 -6.04
C TYR A 25 1.79 -11.59 -5.75
N GLY A 26 1.78 -10.74 -6.80
CA GLY A 26 1.80 -9.28 -6.65
C GLY A 26 3.11 -8.75 -6.04
N ILE A 27 3.04 -7.61 -5.35
CA ILE A 27 4.17 -7.02 -4.63
C ILE A 27 4.10 -7.35 -3.12
N MET A 28 5.26 -7.49 -2.47
CA MET A 28 5.37 -7.73 -1.03
C MET A 28 6.42 -6.80 -0.43
N ILE A 29 6.02 -6.07 0.62
CA ILE A 29 6.91 -5.18 1.37
C ILE A 29 7.40 -5.91 2.62
N SER A 30 8.67 -5.76 2.96
CA SER A 30 9.23 -6.42 4.15
C SER A 30 10.30 -5.58 4.84
N GLN A 31 10.42 -5.72 6.16
CA GLN A 31 11.40 -5.03 6.98
C GLN A 31 12.03 -6.01 7.98
N LYS A 32 13.35 -5.93 8.16
CA LYS A 32 14.09 -6.69 9.17
C LYS A 32 13.92 -6.03 10.55
N LYS A 33 13.60 -6.84 11.58
CA LYS A 33 13.27 -6.42 12.96
C LYS A 33 14.27 -6.93 14.00
N GLY A 34 15.49 -7.24 13.60
CA GLY A 34 16.52 -7.85 14.44
C GLY A 34 17.27 -8.95 13.69
N LEU A 35 18.03 -9.76 14.40
CA LEU A 35 18.82 -10.83 13.78
C LEU A 35 17.94 -11.92 13.14
N PHE A 36 16.83 -12.29 13.80
CA PHE A 36 15.98 -13.42 13.40
C PHE A 36 14.55 -13.04 12.99
N ASN A 37 14.13 -11.78 13.21
CA ASN A 37 12.75 -11.36 12.97
C ASN A 37 12.61 -10.54 11.68
N ARG A 38 11.53 -10.80 10.94
CA ARG A 38 11.13 -10.04 9.74
C ARG A 38 9.62 -9.81 9.79
N VAL A 39 9.19 -8.60 9.48
CA VAL A 39 7.79 -8.32 9.15
C VAL A 39 7.65 -8.25 7.64
N SER A 40 6.55 -8.78 7.11
CA SER A 40 6.19 -8.64 5.69
C SER A 40 4.70 -8.52 5.52
N ALA A 41 4.26 -7.71 4.57
CA ALA A 41 2.85 -7.54 4.23
C ALA A 41 2.67 -7.23 2.75
N LYS A 42 1.51 -7.62 2.21
CA LYS A 42 1.06 -7.21 0.89
C LYS A 42 0.43 -5.82 1.00
N PRO A 43 0.89 -4.82 0.24
CA PRO A 43 0.26 -3.51 0.23
C PRO A 43 -1.04 -3.54 -0.58
N LYS A 44 -1.94 -2.64 -0.22
CA LYS A 44 -3.09 -2.21 -1.02
C LYS A 44 -2.76 -0.89 -1.72
N ALA A 45 -3.61 -0.48 -2.65
CA ALA A 45 -3.51 0.83 -3.30
C ALA A 45 -4.78 1.66 -3.09
N SER A 46 -4.58 2.97 -3.07
CA SER A 46 -5.63 3.96 -3.27
C SER A 46 -5.41 4.62 -4.62
N VAL A 47 -6.45 4.81 -5.41
CA VAL A 47 -6.38 5.48 -6.72
C VAL A 47 -7.22 6.75 -6.70
N CYS A 48 -6.63 7.87 -7.12
CA CYS A 48 -7.37 9.10 -7.30
C CYS A 48 -8.19 9.04 -8.60
N PRO A 49 -9.53 9.16 -8.55
CA PRO A 49 -10.35 9.09 -9.76
C PRO A 49 -10.25 10.34 -10.63
N ASN A 50 -9.71 11.45 -10.11
CA ASN A 50 -9.61 12.70 -10.85
C ASN A 50 -8.29 12.87 -11.61
N CYS A 51 -7.16 12.50 -10.99
CA CYS A 51 -5.83 12.74 -11.58
C CYS A 51 -4.98 11.48 -11.78
N GLY A 52 -5.48 10.30 -11.40
CA GLY A 52 -4.78 9.03 -11.56
C GLY A 52 -3.62 8.77 -10.59
N TYR A 53 -3.38 9.66 -9.62
CA TYR A 53 -2.38 9.41 -8.57
C TYR A 53 -2.68 8.12 -7.81
N VAL A 54 -1.65 7.27 -7.64
CA VAL A 54 -1.74 5.99 -6.93
C VAL A 54 -0.89 6.05 -5.67
N ALA A 55 -1.46 5.65 -4.53
CA ALA A 55 -0.77 5.56 -3.25
C ALA A 55 -0.83 4.13 -2.70
N PHE A 56 0.33 3.52 -2.45
CA PHE A 56 0.40 2.23 -1.75
C PHE A 56 0.32 2.40 -0.23
N TYR A 57 -0.36 1.47 0.45
CA TYR A 57 -0.47 1.46 1.91
C TYR A 57 -0.62 0.03 2.46
N ILE A 58 -0.41 -0.13 3.76
CA ILE A 58 -0.56 -1.40 4.49
C ILE A 58 -1.48 -1.12 5.68
N ASP A 59 -2.50 -1.95 5.90
CA ASP A 59 -3.44 -1.77 7.01
C ASP A 59 -2.73 -1.95 8.36
N GLU A 60 -2.00 -3.05 8.53
CA GLU A 60 -1.21 -3.35 9.73
C GLU A 60 0.19 -2.72 9.71
N TYR A 61 0.30 -1.47 9.24
CA TYR A 61 1.59 -0.76 9.13
C TYR A 61 2.32 -0.60 10.47
N LYS A 62 1.60 -0.72 11.61
CA LYS A 62 2.19 -0.64 12.95
C LYS A 62 3.22 -1.74 13.19
N GLU A 63 3.05 -2.90 12.57
CA GLU A 63 4.03 -3.99 12.59
C GLU A 63 5.38 -3.57 11.98
N PHE A 64 5.42 -2.53 11.14
CA PHE A 64 6.64 -1.97 10.55
C PHE A 64 7.31 -0.87 11.41
N LYS A 65 6.78 -0.51 12.58
CA LYS A 65 7.43 0.43 13.52
C LYS A 65 8.56 -0.23 14.33
N LYS A 66 9.70 0.44 14.45
CA LYS A 66 10.83 -0.04 15.28
C LYS A 66 10.42 -0.20 16.74
#